data_AF-A0A9N9BQU2-F1
#
_entry.id   AF-A0A9N9BQU2-F1
#
_cell.length_a   1.000
_cell.length_b   1.000
_cell.length_c   1.000
_cell.angle_alpha   90.00
_cell.angle_beta   90.00
_cell.angle_gamma   90.00
#
_symmetry.space_group_name_H-M   'P 1'
#
loop_
_entity.id
_entity.type
_entity.pdbx_description
1 polymer ?
#
loop_
_entity_poly.entity_id
_entity_poly.type
_entity_poly.pdbx_seq_one_letter_code
_entity_poly.pdbx_strand_id
1 'polypeptide(L)'
;MSYGEVYQYHPEKIHTSIGHERRDSENDGSFRPSFFQKFNPRLVKQKIQIILKERLEKAIYDKDQAPGWANEIAEAVKAKLLGLDLNRYKYVVNVTILENKGVGAR
;
A
#
# COMPACT_ATOMS: atom_id res chain seq x y z
N MET A 1 -3.76 33.13 67.47
CA MET A 1 -2.66 33.45 66.53
C MET A 1 -1.96 32.15 66.14
N SER A 2 -2.21 31.63 64.93
CA SER A 2 -1.23 30.84 64.17
C SER A 2 -1.80 30.51 62.79
N TYR A 3 -1.32 31.29 61.82
CA TYR A 3 -1.17 31.07 60.39
C TYR A 3 -1.60 29.75 59.75
N GLY A 4 -2.30 29.88 58.62
CA GLY A 4 -1.90 29.21 57.38
C GLY A 4 -2.92 28.23 56.81
N GLU A 5 -3.76 28.73 55.93
CA GLU A 5 -4.58 27.93 55.01
C GLU A 5 -3.70 26.93 54.26
N VAL A 6 -4.05 25.64 54.35
CA VAL A 6 -3.40 24.59 53.57
C VAL A 6 -3.99 24.65 52.16
N TYR A 7 -3.25 25.25 51.24
CA TYR A 7 -3.57 25.25 49.82
C TYR A 7 -3.70 23.80 49.31
N GLN A 8 -4.93 23.40 48.94
CA GLN A 8 -5.16 22.19 48.16
C GLN A 8 -4.64 22.40 46.74
N TYR A 9 -3.60 21.65 46.37
CA TYR A 9 -3.05 21.62 45.03
C TYR A 9 -4.07 20.98 44.06
N HIS A 10 -4.58 21.74 43.09
CA HIS A 10 -5.39 21.22 41.97
C HIS A 10 -4.59 21.34 40.67
N PRO A 11 -3.94 20.25 40.20
CA PRO A 11 -3.26 20.26 38.92
C PRO A 11 -4.22 19.84 37.80
N GLU A 12 -4.89 20.82 37.19
CA GLU A 12 -5.50 20.64 35.88
C GLU A 12 -4.50 21.02 34.77
N LYS A 13 -4.43 20.14 33.76
CA LYS A 13 -3.80 20.26 32.42
C LYS A 13 -2.32 19.87 32.27
N ILE A 14 -2.08 18.57 32.10
CA ILE A 14 -1.02 18.09 31.21
C ILE A 14 -1.69 17.64 29.90
N HIS A 15 -1.49 18.42 28.85
CA HIS A 15 -1.88 18.06 27.49
C HIS A 15 -0.88 17.01 27.00
N THR A 16 -1.15 15.73 27.27
CA THR A 16 -0.32 14.64 26.80
C THR A 16 -0.59 14.45 25.32
N SER A 17 0.39 14.84 24.52
CA SER A 17 0.53 14.58 23.09
C SER A 17 -0.02 13.22 22.68
N ILE A 18 -0.93 13.25 21.70
CA ILE A 18 -1.49 12.14 20.92
C ILE A 18 -0.53 10.95 20.90
N GLY A 19 -0.85 9.94 21.71
CA GLY A 19 -0.23 8.64 21.63
C GLY A 19 -0.59 8.04 20.28
N HIS A 20 0.41 7.81 19.44
CA HIS A 20 0.27 6.97 18.26
C HIS A 20 -0.12 5.58 18.79
N GLU A 21 -1.39 5.20 18.66
CA GLU A 21 -1.87 3.85 18.94
C GLU A 21 -0.97 2.87 18.19
N ARG A 22 -0.15 2.15 18.95
CA ARG A 22 0.58 0.99 18.44
C ARG A 22 -0.48 -0.04 18.12
N ARG A 23 -0.87 -0.09 16.84
CA ARG A 23 -1.75 -1.12 16.26
C ARG A 23 -1.48 -2.45 16.93
N ASP A 24 -2.51 -2.96 17.59
CA ASP A 24 -2.44 -4.11 18.47
C ASP A 24 -1.74 -5.27 17.79
N SER A 25 -0.78 -5.80 18.53
CA SER A 25 -0.11 -7.05 18.31
C SER A 25 -1.12 -8.20 18.42
N GLU A 26 -1.63 -8.70 17.29
CA GLU A 26 -2.02 -10.12 17.18
C GLU A 26 -0.73 -10.95 17.10
N ASN A 27 -0.13 -11.17 18.25
CA ASN A 27 0.94 -12.13 18.45
C ASN A 27 0.34 -13.53 18.52
N ASP A 28 0.08 -14.15 17.37
CA ASP A 28 0.38 -15.57 17.24
C ASP A 28 1.86 -15.64 16.88
N GLY A 29 2.71 -16.14 17.80
CA GLY A 29 4.17 -16.21 17.70
C GLY A 29 4.69 -17.10 16.56
N SER A 30 3.86 -17.35 15.57
CA SER A 30 4.20 -17.98 14.31
C SER A 30 4.71 -16.92 13.33
N PHE A 31 6.03 -16.95 13.06
CA PHE A 31 6.62 -16.23 11.94
C PHE A 31 5.98 -16.60 10.58
N ARG A 32 5.19 -17.69 10.53
CA ARG A 32 4.53 -18.14 9.31
C ARG A 32 3.25 -17.34 9.07
N PRO A 33 3.11 -16.68 7.91
CA PRO A 33 1.83 -16.12 7.49
C PRO A 33 0.74 -17.20 7.54
N SER A 34 -0.43 -16.84 8.06
CA SER A 34 -1.67 -17.54 7.78
C SER A 34 -1.80 -17.73 6.26
N PHE A 35 -2.41 -18.82 5.82
CA PHE A 35 -2.56 -19.13 4.39
C PHE A 35 -3.15 -17.95 3.59
N PHE A 36 -4.09 -17.22 4.20
CA PHE A 36 -4.74 -16.04 3.60
C PHE A 36 -3.85 -14.79 3.56
N GLN A 37 -2.82 -14.71 4.41
CA GLN A 37 -1.84 -13.63 4.42
C GLN A 37 -0.60 -13.95 3.55
N LYS A 38 -0.59 -15.07 2.82
CA LYS A 38 0.50 -15.39 1.87
C LYS A 38 0.26 -14.68 0.54
N PHE A 39 1.34 -14.13 -0.01
CA PHE A 39 1.32 -13.62 -1.38
C PHE A 39 0.98 -14.75 -2.36
N ASN A 40 -0.09 -14.57 -3.14
CA ASN A 40 -0.51 -15.53 -4.16
C ASN A 40 -0.23 -14.96 -5.56
N PRO A 41 0.85 -15.42 -6.24
CA PRO A 41 1.24 -14.91 -7.55
C PRO A 41 0.15 -15.09 -8.61
N ARG A 42 -0.64 -16.17 -8.53
CA ARG A 42 -1.71 -16.45 -9.50
C ARG A 42 -2.82 -15.42 -9.42
N LEU A 43 -3.28 -15.10 -8.21
CA LEU A 43 -4.30 -14.08 -7.95
C LEU A 43 -3.82 -12.70 -8.41
N VAL A 44 -2.57 -12.35 -8.10
CA VAL A 44 -1.98 -11.08 -8.51
C VAL A 44 -1.84 -10.99 -10.03
N LYS A 45 -1.36 -12.05 -10.68
CA LYS A 45 -1.25 -12.12 -12.14
C LYS A 45 -2.61 -11.92 -12.82
N GLN A 46 -3.67 -12.54 -12.30
CA GLN A 46 -5.02 -12.35 -12.84
C GLN A 46 -5.49 -10.90 -12.72
N LYS A 47 -5.28 -10.24 -11.56
CA LYS A 47 -5.63 -8.83 -11.36
C LYS A 47 -4.86 -7.91 -12.32
N ILE A 48 -3.56 -8.14 -12.51
CA ILE A 48 -2.74 -7.38 -13.46
C ILE A 48 -3.25 -7.58 -14.89
N GLN A 49 -3.56 -8.81 -15.30
CA GLN A 49 -4.07 -9.10 -16.64
C GLN A 49 -5.41 -8.40 -16.94
N ILE A 50 -6.29 -8.30 -15.95
CA ILE A 50 -7.55 -7.56 -16.09
C ILE A 50 -7.27 -6.07 -16.35
N ILE A 51 -6.41 -5.45 -15.53
CA ILE A 51 -6.03 -4.02 -15.70
C ILE A 51 -5.38 -3.79 -17.07
N LEU A 52 -4.49 -4.67 -17.49
CA LEU A 52 -3.82 -4.56 -18.80
C LEU A 52 -4.82 -4.65 -19.95
N LYS A 53 -5.80 -5.57 -19.89
CA LYS A 53 -6.84 -5.66 -20.92
C LYS A 53 -7.71 -4.41 -20.95
N GLU A 54 -8.22 -3.98 -19.79
CA GLU A 54 -9.06 -2.79 -19.68
C GLU A 54 -8.40 -1.53 -20.25
N ARG A 55 -7.08 -1.39 -20.07
CA ARG A 55 -6.33 -0.20 -20.50
C ARG A 55 -5.74 -0.29 -21.90
N LEU A 56 -5.30 -1.48 -22.34
CA LEU A 56 -4.50 -1.62 -23.57
C LEU A 56 -5.17 -2.42 -24.69
N GLU A 57 -6.29 -3.12 -24.46
CA GLU A 57 -6.90 -4.00 -25.47
C GLU A 57 -7.30 -3.29 -26.77
N LYS A 58 -7.63 -1.99 -26.70
CA LYS A 58 -7.99 -1.16 -27.86
C LYS A 58 -7.02 0.00 -28.09
N ALA A 59 -5.92 0.05 -27.34
CA ALA A 59 -4.94 1.12 -27.47
C ALA A 59 -4.00 0.84 -28.65
N ILE A 60 -3.82 1.83 -29.53
CA ILE A 60 -2.78 1.80 -30.56
C ILE A 60 -1.57 2.50 -29.96
N TYR A 61 -0.37 1.91 -30.11
CA TYR A 61 0.84 2.47 -29.53
C TYR A 61 1.09 3.89 -30.04
N ASP A 62 1.27 4.81 -29.09
CA ASP A 62 1.66 6.20 -29.32
C ASP A 62 2.84 6.51 -28.39
N LYS A 63 3.91 7.04 -28.95
CA LYS A 63 5.16 7.33 -28.22
C LYS A 63 4.97 8.40 -27.14
N ASP A 64 4.11 9.38 -27.37
CA ASP A 64 3.89 10.49 -26.46
C ASP A 64 2.93 10.10 -25.34
N GLN A 65 1.99 9.19 -25.61
CA GLN A 65 1.02 8.69 -24.62
C GLN A 65 1.54 7.50 -23.81
N ALA A 66 2.47 6.70 -24.35
CA ALA A 66 2.98 5.48 -23.70
C ALA A 66 3.54 5.71 -22.27
N PRO A 67 4.32 6.78 -21.97
CA PRO A 67 4.76 7.05 -20.61
C PRO A 67 3.61 7.32 -19.64
N GLY A 68 2.56 8.02 -20.11
CA GLY A 68 1.34 8.29 -19.33
C GLY A 68 0.60 7.00 -18.99
N TRP A 69 0.38 6.13 -19.99
CA TRP A 69 -0.24 4.83 -19.77
C TRP A 69 0.57 3.96 -18.82
N ALA A 70 1.90 3.95 -18.92
CA ALA A 70 2.76 3.19 -18.03
C ALA A 70 2.58 3.63 -16.56
N ASN A 71 2.55 4.94 -16.31
CA ASN A 71 2.33 5.49 -14.97
C ASN A 71 0.92 5.18 -14.45
N GLU A 72 -0.12 5.36 -15.27
CA GLU A 72 -1.51 5.04 -14.89
C GLU A 72 -1.69 3.56 -14.56
N ILE A 73 -1.10 2.66 -15.36
CA ILE A 73 -1.14 1.22 -15.12
C ILE A 73 -0.38 0.88 -13.83
N ALA A 74 0.78 1.49 -13.60
CA ALA A 74 1.56 1.26 -12.39
C ALA A 74 0.77 1.64 -11.12
N GLU A 75 0.14 2.81 -11.12
CA GLU A 75 -0.70 3.27 -10.01
C GLU A 75 -1.94 2.39 -9.84
N ALA A 76 -2.63 2.02 -10.92
CA ALA A 76 -3.80 1.14 -10.86
C ALA A 76 -3.45 -0.25 -10.27
N VAL A 77 -2.33 -0.84 -10.70
CA VAL A 77 -1.83 -2.11 -10.17
C VAL A 77 -1.48 -1.97 -8.69
N LYS A 78 -0.73 -0.92 -8.32
CA LYS A 78 -0.35 -0.66 -6.93
C LYS A 78 -1.56 -0.48 -6.02
N ALA A 79 -2.56 0.30 -6.43
CA ALA A 79 -3.80 0.48 -5.69
C ALA A 79 -4.54 -0.86 -5.49
N LYS A 80 -4.60 -1.71 -6.53
CA LYS A 80 -5.23 -3.03 -6.44
C LYS A 80 -4.49 -4.00 -5.52
N LEU A 81 -3.17 -3.88 -5.43
CA LEU A 81 -2.33 -4.70 -4.55
C LEU A 81 -2.43 -4.25 -3.08
N LEU A 82 -2.51 -2.95 -2.83
CA LEU A 82 -2.71 -2.41 -1.49
C LEU A 82 -4.05 -2.83 -0.89
N GLY A 83 -5.08 -3.02 -1.72
CA GLY A 83 -6.39 -3.54 -1.30
C GLY A 83 -6.46 -5.06 -1.04
N LEU A 84 -5.33 -5.78 -0.98
CA LEU A 84 -5.30 -7.22 -0.66
C LEU A 84 -5.08 -7.53 0.84
N ASP A 85 -5.05 -6.50 1.70
CA ASP A 85 -4.83 -6.60 3.16
C ASP A 85 -3.59 -7.40 3.57
N LEU A 86 -2.57 -7.38 2.70
CA LEU A 86 -1.28 -8.04 2.89
C LEU A 86 -0.29 -7.10 3.60
N ASN A 87 -0.59 -6.76 4.85
CA ASN A 87 0.11 -5.71 5.63
C ASN A 87 1.63 -5.91 5.83
N ARG A 88 2.16 -7.12 5.63
CA ARG A 88 3.59 -7.44 5.80
C ARG A 88 4.41 -7.32 4.50
N TYR A 89 3.78 -7.02 3.38
CA TYR A 89 4.44 -6.91 2.08
C TYR A 89 4.58 -5.45 1.65
N LYS A 90 5.73 -5.13 1.06
CA LYS A 90 5.96 -3.87 0.35
C LYS A 90 5.85 -4.13 -1.15
N TYR A 91 5.13 -3.26 -1.85
CA TYR A 91 4.92 -3.38 -3.30
C TYR A 91 5.77 -2.37 -4.06
N VAL A 92 6.49 -2.88 -5.06
CA VAL A 92 7.16 -2.07 -6.07
C VAL A 92 6.62 -2.55 -7.41
N VAL A 93 6.12 -1.61 -8.21
CA VAL A 93 5.55 -1.88 -9.54
C VAL A 93 6.40 -1.13 -10.55
N ASN A 94 6.89 -1.84 -11.56
CA ASN A 94 7.56 -1.25 -12.71
C ASN A 94 6.78 -1.63 -13.96
N VAL A 95 6.54 -0.66 -14.85
CA VAL A 95 5.79 -0.86 -16.08
C VAL A 95 6.61 -0.31 -17.24
N THR A 96 6.84 -1.15 -18.23
CA THR A 96 7.53 -0.77 -19.47
C THR A 96 6.60 -1.10 -20.63
N ILE A 97 6.31 -0.10 -21.46
CA ILE A 97 5.52 -0.27 -22.69
C ILE A 97 6.48 -0.15 -23.88
N LEU A 98 6.44 -1.14 -24.76
CA LEU A 98 7.27 -1.20 -25.96
C LEU A 98 6.40 -1.50 -27.17
N GLU A 99 6.77 -0.93 -28.31
CA GLU A 99 6.16 -1.25 -29.59
C GLU A 99 6.74 -2.56 -30.14
N ASN A 100 5.87 -3.49 -30.53
CA ASN A 100 6.31 -4.75 -31.14
C ASN A 100 6.64 -4.53 -32.62
N LYS A 101 7.92 -4.28 -32.94
CA LYS A 101 8.44 -4.16 -34.31
C LYS A 101 9.10 -5.44 -34.84
N GLY A 102 8.82 -6.59 -34.25
CA GLY A 102 9.50 -7.85 -34.61
C GLY A 102 10.95 -7.94 -34.12
N VAL A 103 11.35 -7.07 -33.19
CA VAL A 103 12.64 -7.15 -32.49
C VAL A 103 12.50 -8.08 -31.29
N GLY A 104 13.50 -8.93 -31.06
CA GLY A 104 13.52 -9.79 -29.89
C GLY A 104 13.58 -8.98 -28.60
N ALA A 105 12.56 -9.10 -27.75
CA ALA A 105 12.57 -8.58 -26.39
C ALA A 105 12.91 -9.71 -25.41
N ARG A 106 13.72 -9.43 -24.38
CA ARG A 106 14.05 -10.34 -23.28
C ARG A 106 13.81 -9.65 -21.95
#